data_AF-A0A1N6IG92-F1
#
_entry.id   AF-A0A1N6IG92-F1
#
_cell.length_a   1.000
_cell.length_b   1.000
_cell.length_c   1.000
_cell.angle_alpha   90.00
_cell.angle_beta   90.00
_cell.angle_gamma   90.00
#
_symmetry.space_group_name_H-M   'P 1'
#
loop_
_entity.id
_entity.type
_entity.pdbx_description
1 polymer ?
#
loop_
_entity_poly.entity_id
_entity_poly.type
_entity_poly.pdbx_seq_one_letter_code
_entity_poly.pdbx_strand_id
1 'polypeptide(L)'
;MFNALLAWLKDEKVFLKVQSGTGDNLLEEDIREGFTDYCLWSTFRPESIDTDGVLDMECLDSGMALFRENCTPGEALESSYRQAFGTDFDKDDIAVLMEE
;
A
#
# COMPACT_ATOMS: atom_id res chain seq x y z
N MET A 1 10.87 12.85 -4.34
CA MET A 1 9.44 12.59 -4.15
C MET A 1 9.38 11.13 -3.83
N PHE A 2 8.92 10.80 -2.62
CA PHE A 2 8.90 9.41 -2.22
C PHE A 2 7.79 8.71 -3.01
N ASN A 3 8.13 7.70 -3.81
CA ASN A 3 7.25 6.98 -4.71
C ASN A 3 6.82 5.63 -4.14
N ALA A 4 7.54 5.11 -3.13
CA ALA A 4 7.16 3.87 -2.47
C ALA A 4 7.63 3.79 -1.01
N LEU A 5 6.88 3.05 -0.22
CA LEU A 5 7.16 2.67 1.15
C LEU A 5 7.01 1.17 1.31
N LEU A 6 7.96 0.53 1.99
CA LEU A 6 7.88 -0.88 2.37
C LEU A 6 7.87 -0.99 3.89
N ALA A 7 6.83 -1.63 4.42
CA ALA A 7 6.65 -1.91 5.84
C ALA A 7 6.55 -3.41 6.10
N TRP A 8 7.04 -3.84 7.26
CA TRP A 8 6.81 -5.16 7.84
C TRP A 8 5.73 -5.08 8.91
N LEU A 9 4.78 -6.00 8.86
CA LEU A 9 3.71 -6.18 9.85
C LEU A 9 4.03 -7.40 10.69
N LYS A 10 4.23 -7.20 12.00
CA LYS A 10 4.74 -8.22 12.90
C LYS A 10 3.70 -9.29 13.21
N ASP A 11 2.46 -8.88 13.40
CA ASP A 11 1.36 -9.77 13.80
C ASP A 11 0.94 -10.66 12.63
N GLU A 12 0.70 -10.06 11.46
CA GLU A 12 0.32 -10.77 10.24
C GLU A 12 1.49 -11.48 9.55
N LYS A 13 2.72 -11.08 9.89
CA LYS A 13 3.97 -11.58 9.29
C LYS A 13 4.00 -11.41 7.77
N VAL A 14 3.60 -10.24 7.30
CA VAL A 14 3.58 -9.87 5.88
C VAL A 14 4.31 -8.56 5.64
N PHE A 15 4.76 -8.37 4.41
CA PHE A 15 5.14 -7.06 3.91
C PHE A 15 3.92 -6.32 3.41
N LEU A 16 3.86 -5.03 3.70
CA LEU A 16 2.93 -4.06 3.10
C LEU A 16 3.76 -3.08 2.28
N LYS A 17 3.59 -3.12 0.96
CA LYS A 17 4.14 -2.12 0.04
C LYS A 17 3.06 -1.10 -0.27
N VAL A 18 3.37 0.18 -0.10
CA VAL A 18 2.55 1.31 -0.52
C VAL A 18 3.31 2.07 -1.59
N GLN A 19 2.68 2.37 -2.72
CA GLN A 19 3.32 3.10 -3.82
C GLN A 19 2.37 4.14 -4.40
N SER A 20 2.93 5.25 -4.86
CA SER A 20 2.15 6.31 -5.50
C SER A 20 1.45 5.78 -6.75
N GLY A 21 0.22 6.23 -6.95
CA GLY A 21 -0.49 6.04 -8.20
C GLY A 21 0.13 6.84 -9.34
N THR A 22 0.06 6.29 -10.56
CA THR A 22 0.18 7.10 -11.77
C THR A 22 -1.23 7.58 -12.10
N GLY A 23 -1.54 8.88 -12.09
CA GLY A 23 -2.90 9.49 -12.08
C GLY A 23 -3.97 9.03 -13.10
N ASP A 24 -3.73 7.94 -13.83
CA ASP A 24 -4.54 7.33 -14.87
C ASP A 24 -5.57 6.29 -14.36
N ASN A 25 -5.51 5.86 -13.08
CA ASN A 25 -6.40 4.81 -12.56
C ASN A 25 -7.63 5.35 -11.79
N LEU A 26 -7.78 6.66 -11.62
CA LEU A 26 -8.99 7.22 -11.04
C LEU A 26 -10.16 7.08 -12.02
N LEU A 27 -11.28 6.53 -11.55
CA LEU A 27 -12.50 6.43 -12.32
C LEU A 27 -13.26 7.77 -12.33
N GLU A 28 -14.17 7.93 -13.28
CA GLU A 28 -15.02 9.15 -13.35
C GLU A 28 -15.84 9.32 -12.07
N GLU A 29 -16.27 8.22 -11.45
CA GLU A 29 -17.01 8.21 -10.19
C GLU A 29 -16.13 8.71 -9.02
N ASP A 30 -14.87 8.27 -8.94
CA ASP A 30 -13.92 8.72 -7.92
C ASP A 30 -13.70 10.24 -8.01
N ILE A 31 -13.50 10.75 -9.22
CA ILE A 31 -13.35 12.18 -9.48
C ILE A 31 -14.60 12.96 -9.08
N ARG A 32 -15.79 12.41 -9.38
CA ARG A 32 -17.08 13.01 -8.99
C ARG A 32 -17.27 13.06 -7.47
N GLU A 33 -16.74 12.08 -6.74
CA GLU A 33 -16.73 12.04 -5.28
C GLU A 33 -15.62 12.90 -4.65
N GLY A 34 -14.82 13.57 -5.48
CA GLY A 34 -13.81 14.54 -5.09
C GLY A 34 -12.44 13.93 -4.79
N PHE A 35 -12.19 12.67 -5.18
CA PHE A 35 -10.86 12.09 -5.10
C PHE A 35 -9.98 12.65 -6.22
N THR A 36 -8.74 13.00 -5.87
CA THR A 36 -7.78 13.66 -6.76
C THR A 36 -6.44 12.94 -6.83
N ASP A 37 -6.19 12.02 -5.89
CA ASP A 37 -4.96 11.23 -5.83
C ASP A 37 -5.25 9.82 -5.27
N TYR A 38 -4.31 8.91 -5.44
CA TYR A 38 -4.40 7.56 -4.90
C TYR A 38 -3.02 6.92 -4.69
N CYS A 39 -2.97 5.95 -3.77
CA CYS A 39 -1.83 5.04 -3.61
C CYS A 39 -2.29 3.60 -3.81
N LEU A 40 -1.42 2.79 -4.41
CA LEU A 40 -1.61 1.36 -4.50
C LEU A 40 -0.99 0.72 -3.25
N TRP A 41 -1.69 -0.23 -2.67
CA TRP A 41 -1.15 -1.08 -1.62
C TRP A 41 -1.07 -2.52 -2.11
N SER A 42 -0.08 -3.25 -1.63
CA SER A 42 0.03 -4.68 -1.88
C SER A 42 0.64 -5.39 -0.69
N THR A 43 0.11 -6.55 -0.36
CA THR A 43 0.63 -7.40 0.71
C THR A 43 1.22 -8.68 0.14
N PHE A 44 2.35 -9.10 0.69
CA PHE A 44 2.97 -10.37 0.32
C PHE A 44 3.73 -10.96 1.50
N ARG A 45 3.79 -12.28 1.53
CA ARG A 45 4.56 -13.01 2.53
C ARG A 45 6.02 -13.10 2.11
N PRO A 46 6.98 -13.14 3.06
CA PRO A 46 8.38 -13.37 2.74
C PRO A 46 8.61 -14.64 1.90
N GLU A 47 7.84 -15.70 2.18
CA GLU A 47 7.94 -16.98 1.48
C GLU A 47 7.46 -16.92 0.02
N SER A 48 6.73 -15.87 -0.35
CA SER A 48 6.26 -15.64 -1.74
C SER A 48 7.35 -15.04 -2.62
N ILE A 49 8.47 -14.59 -2.04
CA ILE A 49 9.63 -14.11 -2.78
C ILE A 49 10.50 -15.33 -3.10
N ASP A 50 10.50 -15.74 -4.36
CA ASP A 50 11.40 -16.80 -4.81
C ASP A 50 12.86 -16.36 -4.67
N THR A 51 13.78 -17.33 -4.62
CA THR A 51 15.24 -17.14 -4.59
C THR A 51 15.79 -16.25 -5.70
N ASP A 52 15.06 -16.11 -6.82
CA ASP A 52 15.41 -15.22 -7.93
C ASP A 52 14.80 -13.81 -7.80
N GLY A 53 14.17 -13.47 -6.66
CA GLY A 53 13.54 -12.18 -6.41
C GLY A 53 12.23 -11.97 -7.19
N VAL A 54 11.67 -13.05 -7.75
CA VAL A 54 10.38 -13.02 -8.44
C VAL A 54 9.27 -13.20 -7.40
N LEU A 55 8.31 -12.28 -7.42
CA LEU A 55 7.11 -12.37 -6.61
C LEU A 55 5.96 -12.88 -7.49
N ASP A 56 5.36 -14.01 -7.09
CA ASP A 56 4.19 -14.54 -7.76
C ASP A 56 2.98 -13.62 -7.53
N MET A 57 2.34 -13.20 -8.63
CA MET A 57 1.16 -12.34 -8.61
C MET A 57 -0.05 -13.01 -7.96
N GLU A 58 -0.10 -14.35 -7.92
CA GLU A 58 -1.17 -15.08 -7.19
C GLU A 58 -1.02 -14.98 -5.66
N CYS A 59 0.18 -14.63 -5.17
CA CYS A 59 0.46 -14.48 -3.74
C CYS A 59 0.29 -13.04 -3.23
N LEU A 60 -0.12 -12.14 -4.11
CA LEU A 60 -0.29 -10.72 -3.82
C LEU A 60 -1.77 -10.42 -3.59
N ASP A 61 -2.09 -9.91 -2.39
CA ASP A 61 -3.31 -9.13 -2.24
C ASP A 61 -2.99 -7.66 -2.51
N SER A 62 -3.89 -6.94 -3.15
CA SER A 62 -3.65 -5.55 -3.54
C SER A 62 -4.93 -4.74 -3.67
N GLY A 63 -4.78 -3.44 -3.53
CA GLY A 63 -5.88 -2.51 -3.70
C GLY A 63 -5.42 -1.07 -3.80
N MET A 64 -6.39 -0.17 -3.72
CA MET A 64 -6.19 1.25 -3.97
C MET A 64 -6.78 2.09 -2.85
N ALA A 65 -5.93 2.89 -2.21
CA ALA A 65 -6.34 3.91 -1.26
C ALA A 65 -6.53 5.25 -1.99
N LEU A 66 -7.75 5.81 -1.92
CA LEU A 66 -8.12 7.06 -2.58
C LEU A 66 -7.98 8.25 -1.62
N PHE A 67 -7.51 9.38 -2.14
CA PHE A 67 -7.29 10.61 -1.39
C PHE A 67 -7.90 11.82 -2.11
N ARG A 68 -8.40 12.79 -1.34
CA ARG A 68 -8.98 14.03 -1.87
C ARG A 68 -7.95 15.14 -2.08
N GLU A 69 -6.74 14.92 -1.61
CA GLU A 69 -5.58 15.79 -1.73
C GLU A 69 -4.38 14.94 -2.12
N ASN A 70 -3.34 15.57 -2.65
CA ASN A 70 -2.10 14.87 -3.00
C ASN A 70 -1.51 14.18 -1.76
N CYS A 71 -1.09 12.92 -1.93
CA CYS A 71 -0.67 12.07 -0.82
C CYS A 71 0.66 11.38 -1.14
N THR A 72 1.57 11.35 -0.18
CA THR A 72 2.78 10.52 -0.26
C THR A 72 2.51 9.09 0.23
N PRO A 73 3.30 8.09 -0.18
CA PRO A 73 3.18 6.73 0.35
C PRO A 73 3.27 6.64 1.88
N GLY A 74 4.06 7.50 2.51
CA GLY A 74 4.14 7.62 3.97
C GLY A 74 2.84 8.09 4.61
N GLU A 75 2.21 9.12 4.05
CA GLU A 75 0.89 9.62 4.50
C GLU A 75 -0.24 8.61 4.20
N ALA A 76 -0.09 7.82 3.13
CA ALA A 76 -1.05 6.80 2.75
C ALA A 76 -1.00 5.52 3.61
N LEU A 77 0.10 5.28 4.34
CA LEU A 77 0.37 4.04 5.06
C LEU A 77 -0.79 3.62 5.98
N GLU A 78 -1.34 4.55 6.75
CA GLU A 78 -2.46 4.28 7.66
C GLU A 78 -3.71 3.82 6.91
N SER A 79 -4.07 4.53 5.83
CA SER A 79 -5.23 4.18 5.01
C SER A 79 -5.04 2.85 4.30
N SER A 80 -3.84 2.61 3.75
CA SER A 80 -3.47 1.36 3.09
C SER A 80 -3.53 0.17 4.04
N TYR A 81 -3.03 0.31 5.27
CA TYR A 81 -3.13 -0.73 6.31
C TYR A 81 -4.59 -1.07 6.62
N ARG A 82 -5.42 -0.06 6.88
CA ARG A 82 -6.85 -0.29 7.19
C ARG A 82 -7.58 -1.01 6.06
N GLN A 83 -7.29 -0.66 4.81
CA GLN A 83 -7.90 -1.33 3.67
C GLN A 83 -7.41 -2.75 3.46
N ALA A 84 -6.12 -3.00 3.64
CA ALA A 84 -5.53 -4.32 3.46
C ALA A 84 -5.99 -5.34 4.53
N PHE A 85 -6.19 -4.90 5.79
CA PHE A 85 -6.44 -5.82 6.91
C PHE A 85 -7.80 -5.65 7.58
N GLY A 86 -8.55 -4.58 7.24
CA GLY A 86 -9.87 -4.31 7.83
C GLY A 86 -9.84 -4.00 9.33
N THR A 87 -8.68 -3.61 9.87
CA THR A 87 -8.46 -3.29 11.29
C THR A 87 -7.87 -1.89 11.47
N ASP A 88 -7.95 -1.36 12.68
CA ASP A 88 -7.35 -0.08 13.05
C ASP A 88 -5.83 -0.14 13.00
N PHE A 89 -5.23 0.98 12.58
CA PHE A 89 -3.79 1.14 12.45
C PHE A 89 -3.07 1.04 13.79
N ASP A 90 -2.18 0.05 13.90
CA ASP A 90 -1.26 -0.11 15.03
C ASP A 90 0.17 0.21 14.62
N LYS A 91 0.68 1.33 15.13
CA LYS A 91 2.06 1.76 14.90
C LYS A 91 3.10 0.82 15.52
N ASP A 92 2.73 0.08 16.58
CA ASP A 92 3.64 -0.82 17.29
C ASP A 92 3.75 -2.17 16.56
N ASP A 93 2.79 -2.52 15.71
CA ASP A 93 2.83 -3.66 14.78
C ASP A 93 3.73 -3.38 13.57
N ILE A 94 3.84 -2.12 13.16
CA ILE A 94 4.52 -1.72 11.93
C ILE A 94 6.02 -1.46 12.15
N ALA A 95 6.84 -1.96 11.23
CA ALA A 95 8.23 -1.52 11.05
C ALA A 95 8.45 -1.07 9.61
N VAL A 96 8.64 0.24 9.41
CA VAL A 96 9.03 0.78 8.08
C VAL A 96 10.47 0.38 7.79
N LEU A 97 10.67 -0.32 6.67
CA LEU A 97 11.97 -0.84 6.25
C LEU A 97 12.64 0.05 5.22
N MET A 98 11.84 0.68 4.36
CA MET A 98 12.31 1.51 3.26
C MET A 98 11.27 2.57 2.89
N GLU A 99 11.75 3.76 2.54
CA GLU A 99 10.97 4.86 1.99
C GLU A 99 11.84 5.51 0.90
N GLU A 100 11.43 5.40 -0.36
CA GLU A 100 12.15 5.89 -1.56
C GLU A 100 11.38 7.02 -2.22
#